data_AF-A0A4Z1BH15-F1
#
_entry.id   AF-A0A4Z1BH15-F1
#
_cell.length_a   1.000
_cell.length_b   1.000
_cell.length_c   1.000
_cell.angle_alpha   90.00
_cell.angle_beta   90.00
_cell.angle_gamma   90.00
#
_symmetry.space_group_name_H-M   'P 1'
#
loop_
_entity.id
_entity.type
_entity.pdbx_description
1 polymer ?
#
loop_
_entity_poly.entity_id
_entity_poly.type
_entity_poly.pdbx_seq_one_letter_code
_entity_poly.pdbx_strand_id
1 'polypeptide(L)'
;MKRVDINGEAFEQNTMNLPVNEVYKTDDLDMFKFTKFNRNILFTDEMLKQAKEGFISPIIVNEYMVVIDGQHRLEHAKKAGVPIEYIVKPGLTEHDIVRMNTTQRPWSLLNFIESYANQGSEEYVSLLNLLNKKYAGTTVVISVARNNTTATGVTELIKSGEFEFINFEETLNFLKYYEKFRNETNTPKRTKVALALYSLFRIDGFDGDRLIRKVLQKKFDDDLRVKGYNLSEALKEFIDKYNDKLTQDSPSFIEYYVKNNGELIIDNPKKDWAKKDC
;
A
#
# COMPACT_ATOMS: atom_id res chain seq x y z
N MET A 1 7.31 25.64 43.41
CA MET A 1 6.06 24.93 43.05
C MET A 1 6.31 23.44 43.26
N LYS A 2 5.59 22.76 44.17
CA LYS A 2 5.75 21.31 44.36
C LYS A 2 5.37 20.62 43.05
N ARG A 3 6.25 19.79 42.50
CA ARG A 3 5.91 18.96 41.34
C ARG A 3 5.13 17.77 41.85
N VAL A 4 3.89 17.67 41.40
CA VAL A 4 2.98 16.59 41.75
C VAL A 4 2.73 15.73 40.52
N ASP A 5 2.59 14.42 40.72
CA ASP A 5 2.26 13.49 39.66
C ASP A 5 0.77 13.57 39.29
N ILE A 6 0.32 12.67 38.40
CA ILE A 6 -1.08 12.61 37.95
C ILE A 6 -2.07 12.27 39.09
N ASN A 7 -1.58 11.79 40.23
CA ASN A 7 -2.37 11.44 41.42
C ASN A 7 -2.26 12.51 42.51
N GLY A 8 -1.52 13.61 42.28
CA GLY A 8 -1.31 14.67 43.25
C GLY A 8 -0.20 14.38 44.27
N GLU A 9 0.56 13.29 44.10
CA GLU A 9 1.66 12.93 44.98
C GLU A 9 2.91 13.73 44.63
N ALA A 10 3.57 14.29 45.65
CA ALA A 10 4.81 15.02 45.45
C ALA A 10 5.95 14.06 45.09
N PHE A 11 6.67 14.33 44.01
CA PHE A 11 7.85 13.55 43.63
C PHE A 11 9.12 14.38 43.73
N GLU A 12 10.21 13.72 44.12
CA GLU A 12 11.54 14.32 44.22
C GLU A 12 12.33 14.15 42.92
N GLN A 13 13.39 14.94 42.77
CA GLN A 13 14.28 14.85 41.62
C GLN A 13 15.13 13.59 41.75
N ASN A 14 15.08 12.69 40.76
CA ASN A 14 15.88 11.46 40.78
C ASN A 14 17.38 11.74 40.94
N THR A 15 18.07 10.89 41.69
CA THR A 15 19.53 10.82 41.73
C THR A 15 20.06 10.55 40.32
N MET A 16 20.99 11.41 39.86
CA MET A 16 21.43 11.38 38.46
C MET A 16 22.18 10.08 38.14
N ASN A 17 21.68 9.34 37.15
CA ASN A 17 22.49 8.37 36.44
C ASN A 17 23.54 9.12 35.60
N LEU A 18 24.76 8.57 35.55
CA LEU A 18 25.91 9.09 34.82
C LEU A 18 25.58 9.38 33.34
N PRO A 19 26.27 10.32 32.69
CA PRO A 19 26.09 10.58 31.26
C PRO A 19 26.35 9.29 30.46
N VAL A 20 25.35 8.85 29.69
CA VAL A 20 25.40 7.61 28.88
C VAL A 20 25.75 7.91 27.42
N ASN A 21 25.61 9.16 26.96
CA ASN A 21 25.96 9.62 25.61
C ASN A 21 26.18 11.15 25.57
N GLU A 22 26.87 11.61 24.53
CA GLU A 22 27.04 13.03 24.18
C GLU A 22 26.09 13.44 23.04
N VAL A 23 25.65 14.69 23.04
CA VAL A 23 24.87 15.31 21.96
C VAL A 23 25.76 16.32 21.25
N TYR A 24 25.86 16.17 19.93
CA TYR A 24 26.63 17.05 19.05
C TYR A 24 25.68 17.92 18.22
N LYS A 25 26.20 19.02 17.66
CA LYS A 25 25.46 19.92 16.78
C LYS A 25 26.32 20.31 15.58
N THR A 26 25.75 20.28 14.38
CA THR A 26 26.45 20.59 13.13
C THR A 26 25.55 21.34 12.15
N ASP A 27 26.15 22.18 11.31
CA ASP A 27 25.57 22.79 10.11
C ASP A 27 26.01 22.09 8.81
N ASP A 28 27.05 21.26 8.86
CA ASP A 28 27.40 20.33 7.79
C ASP A 28 26.42 19.15 7.79
N LEU A 29 25.33 19.28 7.03
CA LEU A 29 24.28 18.27 6.94
C LEU A 29 24.59 17.18 5.89
N ASP A 30 25.59 17.39 5.05
CA ASP A 30 25.97 16.45 3.99
C ASP A 30 26.87 15.32 4.49
N MET A 31 27.41 15.45 5.70
CA MET A 31 28.12 14.37 6.40
C MET A 31 27.23 13.14 6.68
N PHE A 32 25.92 13.33 6.73
CA PHE A 32 24.96 12.27 7.07
C PHE A 32 24.56 11.43 5.87
N LYS A 33 24.55 10.11 6.06
CA LYS A 33 24.26 9.12 5.02
C LYS A 33 22.93 8.42 5.28
N PHE A 34 22.20 8.14 4.20
CA PHE A 34 21.02 7.29 4.25
C PHE A 34 21.34 5.90 3.68
N THR A 35 20.57 4.92 4.13
CA THR A 35 20.56 3.55 3.61
C THR A 35 19.23 3.29 2.89
N LYS A 36 19.15 2.15 2.21
CA LYS A 36 17.91 1.63 1.61
C LYS A 36 16.78 1.38 2.61
N PHE A 37 17.09 1.30 3.92
CA PHE A 37 16.11 1.04 4.98
C PHE A 37 15.51 2.32 5.58
N ASN A 38 16.00 3.49 5.18
CA ASN A 38 15.41 4.78 5.53
C ASN A 38 14.11 4.98 4.72
N ARG A 39 13.04 5.48 5.35
CA ARG A 39 11.75 5.75 4.67
C ARG A 39 11.91 6.90 3.70
N ASN A 40 11.01 6.95 2.73
CA ASN A 40 10.79 8.19 2.00
C ASN A 40 10.39 9.33 2.93
N ILE A 41 10.87 10.51 2.56
CA ILE A 41 10.75 11.70 3.36
C ILE A 41 9.56 12.48 2.84
N LEU A 42 8.48 12.44 3.61
CA LEU A 42 7.32 13.29 3.38
C LEU A 42 7.66 14.67 3.93
N PHE A 43 7.70 15.65 3.04
CA PHE A 43 7.85 17.04 3.44
C PHE A 43 6.50 17.61 3.85
N THR A 44 6.43 18.17 5.06
CA THR A 44 5.23 18.87 5.56
C THR A 44 5.60 20.27 6.02
N ASP A 45 4.69 21.23 5.80
CA ASP A 45 4.91 22.62 6.21
C ASP A 45 5.10 22.76 7.73
N GLU A 46 4.42 21.88 8.49
CA GLU A 46 4.52 21.84 9.95
C GLU A 46 5.92 21.41 10.42
N MET A 47 6.51 20.37 9.82
CA MET A 47 7.88 19.96 10.14
C MET A 47 8.92 20.99 9.68
N LEU A 48 8.66 21.70 8.58
CA LEU A 48 9.53 22.78 8.14
C LEU A 48 9.52 23.96 9.11
N LYS A 49 8.35 24.28 9.69
CA LYS A 49 8.24 25.27 10.76
C LYS A 49 9.00 24.81 12.00
N GLN A 50 8.83 23.55 12.42
CA GLN A 50 9.59 22.98 13.53
C GLN A 50 11.10 22.98 13.30
N ALA A 51 11.56 22.73 12.07
CA ALA A 51 12.98 22.82 11.75
C ALA A 51 13.54 24.22 12.04
N LYS A 52 12.82 25.28 11.65
CA LYS A 52 13.21 26.67 11.90
C LYS A 52 13.19 27.05 13.38
N GLU A 53 12.25 26.49 14.14
CA GLU A 53 12.16 26.68 15.60
C GLU A 53 13.24 25.87 16.36
N GLY A 54 13.74 24.80 15.73
CA GLY A 54 14.68 23.86 16.31
C GLY A 54 13.96 22.58 16.77
N PHE A 55 14.46 21.42 16.33
CA PHE A 55 13.91 20.14 16.77
C PHE A 55 14.27 19.88 18.24
N ILE A 56 13.28 19.42 19.01
CA ILE A 56 13.43 19.11 20.44
C ILE A 56 14.35 17.90 20.68
N SER A 57 14.38 16.96 19.73
CA SER A 57 15.14 15.73 19.84
C SER A 57 16.26 15.73 18.79
N PRO A 58 17.46 15.19 19.13
CA PRO A 58 18.53 14.97 18.17
C PRO A 58 18.25 13.75 17.26
N ILE A 59 18.89 13.72 16.10
CA ILE A 59 18.92 12.52 15.23
C ILE A 59 19.88 11.48 15.81
N ILE A 60 19.69 10.21 15.48
CA ILE A 60 20.58 9.13 15.93
C ILE A 60 21.33 8.60 14.72
N VAL A 61 22.66 8.54 14.83
CA VAL A 61 23.55 8.02 13.78
C VAL A 61 24.46 6.94 14.36
N ASN A 62 24.97 6.07 13.49
CA ASN A 62 26.05 5.16 13.87
C ASN A 62 27.43 5.81 13.63
N GLU A 63 28.49 5.06 13.87
CA GLU A 63 29.89 5.50 13.73
C GLU A 63 30.29 5.90 12.29
N TYR A 64 29.48 5.54 11.29
CA TYR A 64 29.70 5.90 9.87
C TYR A 64 28.86 7.10 9.42
N MET A 65 28.23 7.81 10.36
CA MET A 65 27.25 8.88 10.11
C MET A 65 26.02 8.42 9.32
N VAL A 66 25.72 7.11 9.37
CA VAL A 66 24.48 6.59 8.81
C VAL A 66 23.32 6.90 9.75
N VAL A 67 22.27 7.52 9.21
CA VAL A 67 21.08 7.92 9.97
C VAL A 67 20.26 6.71 10.34
N ILE A 68 20.25 6.39 11.63
CA ILE A 68 19.45 5.32 12.20
C ILE A 68 18.03 5.79 12.52
N ASP A 69 17.92 7.03 13.04
CA ASP A 69 16.64 7.68 13.32
C ASP A 69 16.71 9.20 13.10
N GLY A 70 15.57 9.79 12.75
CA GLY A 70 15.45 11.24 12.57
C GLY A 70 15.68 11.71 11.13
N GLN A 71 15.62 10.81 10.15
CA GLN A 71 15.71 11.13 8.72
C GLN A 71 14.81 12.30 8.27
N HIS A 72 13.56 12.35 8.73
CA HIS A 72 12.66 13.46 8.37
C HIS A 72 13.18 14.79 8.95
N ARG A 73 13.71 14.78 10.19
CA ARG A 73 14.27 15.98 10.82
C ARG A 73 15.48 16.48 10.05
N LEU A 74 16.40 15.58 9.72
CA LEU A 74 17.59 15.92 8.94
C LEU A 74 17.23 16.60 7.61
N GLU A 75 16.27 16.06 6.89
CA GLU A 75 15.96 16.56 5.55
C GLU A 75 15.11 17.83 5.54
N HIS A 76 14.25 18.01 6.56
CA HIS A 76 13.63 19.32 6.79
C HIS A 76 14.65 20.37 7.24
N ALA A 77 15.65 19.98 8.06
CA ALA A 77 16.75 20.87 8.43
C ALA A 77 17.59 21.26 7.21
N LYS A 78 17.92 20.30 6.32
CA LYS A 78 18.58 20.56 5.03
C LYS A 78 17.78 21.56 4.19
N LYS A 79 16.48 21.31 4.03
CA LYS A 79 15.60 22.20 3.26
C LYS A 79 15.46 23.59 3.88
N ALA A 80 15.52 23.70 5.20
CA ALA A 80 15.44 24.97 5.92
C ALA A 80 16.80 25.69 6.08
N GLY A 81 17.93 25.01 5.79
CA GLY A 81 19.27 25.56 5.97
C GLY A 81 19.64 25.81 7.44
N VAL A 82 19.20 24.92 8.35
CA VAL A 82 19.39 25.07 9.80
C VAL A 82 20.23 23.93 10.38
N PRO A 83 21.03 24.18 11.42
CA PRO A 83 21.84 23.12 12.04
C PRO A 83 20.97 22.07 12.74
N ILE A 84 21.51 20.87 12.90
CA ILE A 84 20.84 19.76 13.59
C ILE A 84 21.68 19.19 14.72
N GLU A 85 21.00 18.74 15.77
CA GLU A 85 21.62 18.01 16.87
C GLU A 85 21.60 16.50 16.58
N TYR A 86 22.66 15.79 16.94
CA TYR A 86 22.78 14.35 16.71
C TYR A 86 23.49 13.63 17.87
N ILE A 87 23.18 12.34 18.02
CA ILE A 87 23.84 11.41 18.94
C ILE A 87 24.50 10.31 18.11
N VAL A 88 25.78 10.05 18.37
CA VAL A 88 26.49 8.92 17.79
C VAL A 88 26.31 7.71 18.71
N LYS A 89 25.70 6.64 18.18
CA LYS A 89 25.51 5.38 18.91
C LYS A 89 26.17 4.24 18.12
N PRO A 90 27.41 3.87 18.50
CA PRO A 90 28.17 2.85 17.78
C PRO A 90 27.50 1.48 17.77
N GLY A 91 27.74 0.71 16.70
CA GLY A 91 27.26 -0.67 16.57
C GLY A 91 25.80 -0.80 16.15
N LEU A 92 25.12 0.31 15.87
CA LEU A 92 23.80 0.28 15.23
C LEU A 92 23.93 -0.08 13.76
N THR A 93 23.10 -1.01 13.33
CA THR A 93 23.08 -1.58 11.99
C THR A 93 21.79 -1.25 11.27
N GLU A 94 21.71 -1.60 9.98
CA GLU A 94 20.50 -1.52 9.18
C GLU A 94 19.31 -2.28 9.81
N HIS A 95 19.58 -3.38 10.53
CA HIS A 95 18.55 -4.12 11.27
C HIS A 95 17.91 -3.28 12.38
N ASP A 96 18.68 -2.39 13.02
CA ASP A 96 18.17 -1.51 14.06
C ASP A 96 17.25 -0.43 13.47
N ILE A 97 17.53 0.04 12.25
CA ILE A 97 16.64 0.95 11.50
C ILE A 97 15.27 0.30 11.32
N VAL A 98 15.24 -0.95 10.85
CA VAL A 98 13.99 -1.71 10.64
C VAL A 98 13.28 -1.98 11.96
N ARG A 99 14.01 -2.37 13.02
CA ARG A 99 13.42 -2.61 14.35
C ARG A 99 12.74 -1.35 14.88
N MET A 100 13.46 -0.22 14.85
CA MET A 100 12.98 1.06 15.38
C MET A 100 11.77 1.59 14.58
N ASN A 101 11.80 1.40 13.26
CA ASN A 101 10.67 1.66 12.38
C ASN A 101 9.42 0.86 12.74
N THR A 102 9.59 -0.41 13.12
CA THR A 102 8.49 -1.30 13.46
C THR A 102 7.80 -0.85 14.76
N THR A 103 8.57 -0.36 15.74
CA THR A 103 8.03 0.11 17.03
C THR A 103 7.32 1.46 16.95
N GLN A 104 7.81 2.40 16.13
CA GLN A 104 7.27 3.78 16.11
C GLN A 104 6.04 3.94 15.20
N ARG A 105 6.06 3.40 13.97
CA ARG A 105 4.92 3.27 13.04
C ARG A 105 5.29 2.26 11.96
N PRO A 106 4.60 1.12 11.77
CA PRO A 106 4.95 0.19 10.71
C PRO A 106 4.94 0.87 9.32
N TRP A 107 5.83 0.44 8.43
CA TRP A 107 5.83 0.91 7.04
C TRP A 107 4.51 0.56 6.36
N SER A 108 3.94 1.52 5.62
CA SER A 108 2.82 1.22 4.73
C SER A 108 3.32 0.44 3.50
N LEU A 109 2.42 -0.28 2.82
CA LEU A 109 2.76 -0.95 1.55
C LEU A 109 3.29 0.04 0.50
N LEU A 110 2.70 1.24 0.45
CA LEU A 110 3.14 2.28 -0.48
C LEU A 110 4.58 2.73 -0.17
N ASN A 111 4.94 2.84 1.11
CA ASN A 111 6.31 3.22 1.49
C ASN A 111 7.33 2.21 0.96
N PHE A 112 7.04 0.90 1.08
CA PHE A 112 7.92 -0.14 0.55
C PHE A 112 8.05 -0.01 -0.97
N ILE A 113 6.93 0.16 -1.67
CA ILE A 113 6.90 0.28 -3.13
C ILE A 113 7.73 1.47 -3.59
N GLU A 114 7.54 2.64 -2.97
CA GLU A 114 8.31 3.83 -3.34
C GLU A 114 9.79 3.69 -3.02
N SER A 115 10.16 3.03 -1.92
CA SER A 115 11.56 2.77 -1.58
C SER A 115 12.24 1.90 -2.64
N TYR A 116 11.63 0.79 -3.05
CA TYR A 116 12.18 -0.08 -4.09
C TYR A 116 12.23 0.61 -5.46
N ALA A 117 11.23 1.43 -5.79
CA ALA A 117 11.24 2.24 -7.01
C ALA A 117 12.41 3.24 -7.02
N ASN A 118 12.65 3.93 -5.90
CA ASN A 118 13.75 4.89 -5.76
C ASN A 118 15.13 4.22 -5.79
N GLN A 119 15.22 2.94 -5.45
CA GLN A 119 16.44 2.13 -5.59
C GLN A 119 16.70 1.66 -7.02
N GLY A 120 15.83 2.02 -7.98
CA GLY A 120 16.00 1.68 -9.39
C GLY A 120 15.38 0.36 -9.82
N SER A 121 14.52 -0.27 -9.01
CA SER A 121 13.79 -1.46 -9.44
C SER A 121 12.71 -1.09 -10.46
N GLU A 122 12.88 -1.55 -11.71
CA GLU A 122 11.97 -1.26 -12.82
C GLU A 122 10.53 -1.75 -12.57
N GLU A 123 10.39 -2.92 -11.94
CA GLU A 123 9.09 -3.50 -11.55
C GLU A 123 8.35 -2.58 -10.57
N TYR A 124 9.06 -2.07 -9.56
CA TYR A 124 8.47 -1.16 -8.57
C TYR A 124 8.25 0.25 -9.12
N VAL A 125 9.09 0.74 -10.03
CA VAL A 125 8.84 2.00 -10.76
C VAL A 125 7.54 1.88 -11.58
N SER A 126 7.37 0.78 -12.30
CA SER A 126 6.16 0.51 -13.08
C SER A 126 4.92 0.37 -12.21
N LEU A 127 5.03 -0.30 -11.07
CA LEU A 127 3.96 -0.41 -10.07
C LEU A 127 3.59 0.95 -9.47
N LEU A 128 4.58 1.76 -9.08
CA LEU A 128 4.35 3.10 -8.54
C LEU A 128 3.64 3.99 -9.57
N ASN A 129 4.06 3.91 -10.83
CA ASN A 129 3.42 4.63 -11.93
C ASN A 129 1.94 4.25 -12.10
N LEU A 130 1.58 2.96 -12.02
CA LEU A 130 0.19 2.52 -12.05
C LEU A 130 -0.61 3.00 -10.83
N LEU A 131 -0.03 2.96 -9.63
CA LEU A 131 -0.68 3.44 -8.42
C LEU A 131 -0.97 4.95 -8.48
N ASN A 132 -0.07 5.73 -9.06
CA ASN A 132 -0.24 7.17 -9.27
C ASN A 132 -1.39 7.52 -10.23
N LYS A 133 -1.77 6.61 -11.15
CA LYS A 133 -2.98 6.77 -11.97
C LYS A 133 -4.28 6.61 -11.17
N LYS A 134 -4.21 6.04 -9.97
CA LYS A 134 -5.36 5.87 -9.06
C LYS A 134 -6.53 5.09 -9.68
N TYR A 135 -6.29 4.14 -10.58
CA TYR A 135 -7.35 3.30 -11.14
C TYR A 135 -8.10 2.50 -10.05
N ALA A 136 -7.34 1.92 -9.12
CA ALA A 136 -7.83 1.13 -7.98
C ALA A 136 -6.97 1.39 -6.72
N GLY A 137 -7.35 0.77 -5.59
CA GLY A 137 -6.52 0.79 -4.38
C GLY A 137 -5.29 -0.12 -4.49
N THR A 138 -4.26 0.14 -3.68
CA THR A 138 -2.94 -0.52 -3.74
C THR A 138 -3.04 -2.05 -3.78
N THR A 139 -3.83 -2.64 -2.87
CA THR A 139 -4.01 -4.10 -2.82
C THR A 139 -4.58 -4.68 -4.11
N VAL A 140 -5.53 -4.00 -4.76
CA VAL A 140 -6.13 -4.47 -6.02
C VAL A 140 -5.10 -4.47 -7.13
N VAL A 141 -4.34 -3.37 -7.26
CA VAL A 141 -3.31 -3.25 -8.31
C VAL A 141 -2.28 -4.36 -8.17
N ILE A 142 -1.81 -4.64 -6.95
CA ILE A 142 -0.82 -5.71 -6.71
C ILE A 142 -1.41 -7.09 -6.96
N SER A 143 -2.63 -7.37 -6.47
CA SER A 143 -3.31 -8.65 -6.72
C SER A 143 -3.48 -8.91 -8.22
N VAL A 144 -3.95 -7.93 -8.98
CA VAL A 144 -4.12 -8.05 -10.44
C VAL A 144 -2.78 -8.24 -11.14
N ALA A 145 -1.76 -7.47 -10.76
CA ALA A 145 -0.39 -7.59 -11.30
C ALA A 145 0.19 -9.00 -11.15
N ARG A 146 -0.19 -9.68 -10.06
CA ARG A 146 0.17 -11.07 -9.75
C ARG A 146 -0.93 -12.05 -10.12
N ASN A 147 -1.79 -11.76 -11.10
CA ASN A 147 -2.85 -12.64 -11.57
C ASN A 147 -3.73 -13.29 -10.48
N ASN A 148 -3.86 -12.63 -9.32
CA ASN A 148 -4.56 -13.13 -8.14
C ASN A 148 -5.97 -12.52 -8.05
N THR A 149 -6.97 -13.37 -7.79
CA THR A 149 -8.36 -12.95 -7.53
C THR A 149 -8.63 -12.71 -6.04
N THR A 150 -7.63 -12.88 -5.20
CA THR A 150 -7.69 -12.60 -3.76
C THR A 150 -6.57 -11.64 -3.35
N ALA A 151 -6.74 -11.03 -2.18
CA ALA A 151 -5.78 -10.09 -1.60
C ALA A 151 -4.71 -10.76 -0.71
N THR A 152 -4.61 -12.08 -0.77
CA THR A 152 -3.76 -12.87 0.14
C THR A 152 -2.29 -12.77 -0.27
N GLY A 153 -1.38 -12.68 0.71
CA GLY A 153 0.08 -12.68 0.48
C GLY A 153 0.66 -11.41 -0.16
N VAL A 154 -0.20 -10.43 -0.50
CA VAL A 154 0.23 -9.14 -1.10
C VAL A 154 1.23 -8.41 -0.21
N THR A 155 1.02 -8.45 1.10
CA THR A 155 1.86 -7.70 2.04
C THR A 155 3.26 -8.30 2.12
N GLU A 156 3.34 -9.61 2.23
CA GLU A 156 4.59 -10.36 2.35
C GLU A 156 5.43 -10.21 1.09
N LEU A 157 4.82 -10.33 -0.10
CA LEU A 157 5.48 -10.15 -1.39
C LEU A 157 6.10 -8.76 -1.54
N ILE A 158 5.35 -7.70 -1.21
CA ILE A 158 5.89 -6.34 -1.31
C ILE A 158 7.02 -6.11 -0.31
N LYS A 159 6.92 -6.68 0.90
CA LYS A 159 7.94 -6.56 1.94
C LYS A 159 9.23 -7.33 1.61
N SER A 160 9.15 -8.44 0.88
CA SER A 160 10.36 -9.19 0.49
C SER A 160 11.16 -8.49 -0.60
N GLY A 161 10.54 -7.61 -1.39
CA GLY A 161 11.19 -6.97 -2.54
C GLY A 161 11.10 -7.79 -3.83
N GLU A 162 10.36 -8.90 -3.82
CA GLU A 162 10.31 -9.88 -4.91
C GLU A 162 9.10 -9.69 -5.83
N PHE A 163 8.51 -8.50 -5.83
CA PHE A 163 7.40 -8.20 -6.73
C PHE A 163 7.89 -8.09 -8.19
N GLU A 164 7.15 -8.76 -9.07
CA GLU A 164 7.26 -8.62 -10.53
C GLU A 164 5.85 -8.74 -11.15
N PHE A 165 5.60 -8.08 -12.28
CA PHE A 165 4.36 -8.26 -13.04
C PHE A 165 4.33 -9.60 -13.78
N ILE A 166 3.23 -10.35 -13.63
CA ILE A 166 2.99 -11.56 -14.47
C ILE A 166 2.63 -11.14 -15.90
N ASN A 167 1.80 -10.11 -16.01
CA ASN A 167 1.43 -9.49 -17.28
C ASN A 167 1.04 -8.03 -17.05
N PHE A 168 1.97 -7.12 -17.35
CA PHE A 168 1.74 -5.68 -17.17
C PHE A 168 0.61 -5.16 -18.06
N GLU A 169 0.54 -5.61 -19.31
CA GLU A 169 -0.46 -5.14 -20.28
C GLU A 169 -1.87 -5.52 -19.84
N GLU A 170 -2.09 -6.77 -19.45
CA GLU A 170 -3.40 -7.24 -18.97
C GLU A 170 -3.79 -6.61 -17.63
N THR A 171 -2.79 -6.31 -16.79
CA THR A 171 -3.02 -5.52 -15.57
C THR A 171 -3.56 -4.13 -15.92
N LEU A 172 -2.93 -3.43 -16.86
CA LEU A 172 -3.38 -2.13 -17.31
C LEU A 172 -4.76 -2.19 -18.00
N ASN A 173 -4.99 -3.21 -18.83
CA ASN A 173 -6.28 -3.41 -19.50
C ASN A 173 -7.41 -3.61 -18.49
N PHE A 174 -7.20 -4.44 -17.47
CA PHE A 174 -8.17 -4.60 -16.40
C PHE A 174 -8.39 -3.30 -15.62
N LEU A 175 -7.33 -2.57 -15.27
CA LEU A 175 -7.45 -1.33 -14.50
C LEU A 175 -8.23 -0.24 -15.28
N LYS A 176 -8.02 -0.14 -16.59
CA LYS A 176 -8.82 0.72 -17.49
C LYS A 176 -10.28 0.26 -17.56
N TYR A 177 -10.52 -1.04 -17.68
CA TYR A 177 -11.88 -1.59 -17.64
C TYR A 177 -12.57 -1.28 -16.31
N TYR A 178 -11.87 -1.46 -15.18
CA TYR A 178 -12.42 -1.17 -13.86
C TYR A 178 -12.76 0.33 -13.69
N GLU A 179 -11.92 1.21 -14.22
CA GLU A 179 -12.22 2.64 -14.27
C GLU A 179 -13.46 2.93 -15.12
N LYS A 180 -13.55 2.38 -16.33
CA LYS A 180 -14.74 2.48 -17.20
C LYS A 180 -16.00 2.02 -16.47
N PHE A 181 -15.96 0.81 -15.90
CA PHE A 181 -17.05 0.25 -15.11
C PHE A 181 -17.50 1.20 -14.01
N ARG A 182 -16.56 1.73 -13.21
CA ARG A 182 -16.89 2.64 -12.11
C ARG A 182 -17.47 3.97 -12.59
N ASN A 183 -16.95 4.51 -13.68
CA ASN A 183 -17.43 5.77 -14.23
C ASN A 183 -18.85 5.64 -14.77
N GLU A 184 -19.13 4.58 -15.54
CA GLU A 184 -20.46 4.35 -16.10
C GLU A 184 -21.49 3.94 -15.04
N THR A 185 -21.08 3.18 -14.01
CA THR A 185 -21.97 2.76 -12.91
C THR A 185 -21.97 3.72 -11.73
N ASN A 186 -21.17 4.79 -11.76
CA ASN A 186 -20.93 5.71 -10.65
C ASN A 186 -20.70 4.96 -9.31
N THR A 187 -19.81 3.96 -9.31
CA THR A 187 -19.52 3.12 -8.13
C THR A 187 -18.17 3.49 -7.48
N PRO A 188 -18.05 3.39 -6.15
CA PRO A 188 -16.80 3.68 -5.44
C PRO A 188 -15.75 2.59 -5.67
N LYS A 189 -14.49 2.91 -5.38
CA LYS A 189 -13.41 1.92 -5.37
C LYS A 189 -13.62 0.96 -4.19
N ARG A 190 -13.90 -0.31 -4.48
CA ARG A 190 -14.09 -1.37 -3.47
C ARG A 190 -13.28 -2.60 -3.87
N THR A 191 -12.39 -3.05 -2.97
CA THR A 191 -11.46 -4.16 -3.24
C THR A 191 -12.17 -5.44 -3.67
N LYS A 192 -13.22 -5.86 -2.94
CA LYS A 192 -13.94 -7.11 -3.23
C LYS A 192 -14.69 -7.05 -4.58
N VAL A 193 -15.27 -5.90 -4.89
CA VAL A 193 -15.91 -5.65 -6.19
C VAL A 193 -14.90 -5.70 -7.33
N ALA A 194 -13.75 -5.03 -7.18
CA ALA A 194 -12.70 -5.04 -8.19
C ALA A 194 -12.17 -6.46 -8.44
N LEU A 195 -11.90 -7.24 -7.39
CA LEU A 195 -11.41 -8.60 -7.53
C LEU A 195 -12.46 -9.58 -8.08
N ALA A 196 -13.75 -9.36 -7.80
CA ALA A 196 -14.83 -10.09 -8.46
C ALA A 196 -14.87 -9.79 -9.97
N LEU A 197 -14.80 -8.51 -10.36
CA LEU A 197 -14.70 -8.11 -11.77
C LEU A 197 -13.44 -8.66 -12.43
N TYR A 198 -12.31 -8.71 -11.72
CA TYR A 198 -11.08 -9.32 -12.23
C TYR A 198 -11.23 -10.82 -12.48
N SER A 199 -11.94 -11.52 -11.59
CA SER A 199 -12.26 -12.94 -11.78
C SER A 199 -13.03 -13.18 -13.07
N LEU A 200 -14.00 -12.32 -13.39
CA LEU A 200 -14.76 -12.39 -14.63
C LEU A 200 -13.93 -11.97 -15.86
N PHE A 201 -13.10 -10.93 -15.72
CA PHE A 201 -12.25 -10.42 -16.79
C PHE A 201 -11.27 -11.47 -17.36
N ARG A 202 -10.91 -12.45 -16.53
CA ARG A 202 -10.04 -13.58 -16.88
C ARG A 202 -10.73 -14.68 -17.69
N ILE A 203 -12.07 -14.69 -17.75
CA ILE A 203 -12.84 -15.71 -18.47
C ILE A 203 -12.72 -15.47 -19.97
N ASP A 204 -12.53 -16.53 -20.73
CA ASP A 204 -12.53 -16.46 -22.19
C ASP A 204 -13.94 -16.09 -22.71
N GLY A 205 -14.00 -15.19 -23.69
CA GLY A 205 -15.27 -14.67 -24.20
C GLY A 205 -16.04 -13.73 -23.25
N PHE A 206 -15.46 -13.28 -22.12
CA PHE A 206 -16.11 -12.29 -21.25
C PHE A 206 -16.30 -10.93 -21.93
N ASP A 207 -17.55 -10.46 -21.99
CA ASP A 207 -17.94 -9.15 -22.52
C ASP A 207 -18.17 -8.14 -21.36
N GLY A 208 -17.17 -7.31 -21.09
CA GLY A 208 -17.25 -6.29 -20.04
C GLY A 208 -18.36 -5.25 -20.24
N ASP A 209 -18.71 -4.94 -21.48
CA ASP A 209 -19.73 -3.93 -21.83
C ASP A 209 -21.14 -4.50 -21.66
N ARG A 210 -21.31 -5.81 -21.91
CA ARG A 210 -22.52 -6.51 -21.49
C ARG A 210 -22.72 -6.42 -19.98
N LEU A 211 -21.70 -6.69 -19.17
CA LEU A 211 -21.84 -6.62 -17.72
C LEU A 211 -22.25 -5.23 -17.26
N ILE A 212 -21.59 -4.17 -17.76
CA ILE A 212 -21.95 -2.78 -17.41
C ILE A 212 -23.42 -2.49 -17.77
N ARG A 213 -23.86 -2.83 -18.98
CA ARG A 213 -25.27 -2.67 -19.40
C ARG A 213 -26.24 -3.41 -18.47
N LYS A 214 -25.87 -4.59 -17.98
CA LYS A 214 -26.69 -5.38 -17.04
C LYS A 214 -26.71 -4.81 -15.64
N VAL A 215 -25.61 -4.25 -15.16
CA VAL A 215 -25.53 -3.59 -13.84
C VAL A 215 -26.37 -2.31 -13.81
N LEU A 216 -26.40 -1.55 -14.90
CA LEU A 216 -27.24 -0.35 -15.01
C LEU A 216 -28.75 -0.66 -15.10
N GLN A 217 -29.12 -1.91 -15.34
CA GLN A 217 -30.53 -2.32 -15.34
C GLN A 217 -31.03 -2.59 -13.92
N LYS A 218 -32.29 -2.23 -13.68
CA LYS A 218 -32.99 -2.52 -12.42
C LYS A 218 -32.26 -1.97 -11.18
N LYS A 219 -31.52 -0.87 -11.32
CA LYS A 219 -30.83 -0.15 -10.23
C LYS A 219 -29.82 -0.98 -9.43
N PHE A 220 -29.20 -1.99 -10.03
CA PHE A 220 -28.20 -2.79 -9.32
C PHE A 220 -26.92 -1.99 -8.99
N ASP A 221 -26.65 -0.92 -9.73
CA ASP A 221 -25.63 0.06 -9.41
C ASP A 221 -25.83 0.74 -8.04
N ASP A 222 -27.07 0.96 -7.60
CA ASP A 222 -27.36 1.52 -6.26
C ASP A 222 -26.88 0.57 -5.15
N ASP A 223 -27.11 -0.73 -5.33
CA ASP A 223 -26.64 -1.76 -4.41
C ASP A 223 -25.11 -1.78 -4.31
N LEU A 224 -24.40 -1.69 -5.43
CA LEU A 224 -22.94 -1.62 -5.47
C LEU A 224 -22.37 -0.36 -4.78
N ARG A 225 -23.13 0.74 -4.76
CA ARG A 225 -22.75 1.97 -4.07
C ARG A 225 -22.88 1.82 -2.55
N VAL A 226 -23.98 1.22 -2.09
CA VAL A 226 -24.37 1.24 -0.68
C VAL A 226 -23.91 -0.01 0.08
N LYS A 227 -24.07 -1.21 -0.51
CA LYS A 227 -23.81 -2.48 0.17
C LYS A 227 -22.32 -2.79 0.29
N GLY A 228 -21.95 -3.42 1.40
CA GLY A 228 -20.64 -4.03 1.60
C GLY A 228 -20.69 -5.48 1.15
N TYR A 229 -19.98 -5.81 0.07
CA TYR A 229 -19.92 -7.18 -0.45
C TYR A 229 -18.68 -7.91 0.01
N ASN A 230 -18.83 -9.19 0.35
CA ASN A 230 -17.69 -10.11 0.31
C ASN A 230 -17.40 -10.54 -1.15
N LEU A 231 -16.29 -11.28 -1.36
CA LEU A 231 -15.86 -11.64 -2.72
C LEU A 231 -16.85 -12.57 -3.42
N SER A 232 -17.28 -13.64 -2.75
CA SER A 232 -18.23 -14.63 -3.31
C SER A 232 -19.58 -14.00 -3.63
N GLU A 233 -20.09 -13.14 -2.74
CA GLU A 233 -21.35 -12.42 -2.96
C GLU A 233 -21.29 -11.52 -4.20
N ALA A 234 -20.26 -10.66 -4.29
CA ALA A 234 -20.08 -9.79 -5.45
C ALA A 234 -19.97 -10.61 -6.75
N LEU A 235 -19.20 -11.69 -6.71
CA LEU A 235 -18.99 -12.55 -7.88
C LEU A 235 -20.28 -13.21 -8.32
N LYS A 236 -21.06 -13.77 -7.38
CA LYS A 236 -22.35 -14.39 -7.66
C LYS A 236 -23.32 -13.39 -8.28
N GLU A 237 -23.47 -12.21 -7.68
CA GLU A 237 -24.41 -11.22 -8.20
C GLU A 237 -24.01 -10.72 -9.59
N PHE A 238 -22.71 -10.53 -9.86
CA PHE A 238 -22.26 -10.17 -11.20
C PHE A 238 -22.57 -11.28 -12.22
N ILE A 239 -22.35 -12.55 -11.88
CA ILE A 239 -22.66 -13.67 -12.77
C ILE A 239 -24.16 -13.77 -13.02
N ASP A 240 -24.98 -13.69 -11.97
CA ASP A 240 -26.45 -13.72 -12.08
C ASP A 240 -26.97 -12.60 -13.01
N LYS A 241 -26.40 -11.39 -12.90
CA LYS A 241 -26.75 -10.26 -13.78
C LYS A 241 -26.23 -10.45 -15.20
N TYR A 242 -25.03 -10.99 -15.36
CA TYR A 242 -24.43 -11.24 -16.67
C TYR A 242 -25.22 -12.28 -17.47
N ASN A 243 -25.63 -13.36 -16.80
CA ASN A 243 -26.39 -14.46 -17.36
C ASN A 243 -27.88 -14.15 -17.58
N ASP A 244 -28.38 -13.02 -17.07
CA ASP A 244 -29.77 -12.62 -17.30
C ASP A 244 -30.11 -12.59 -18.81
N LYS A 245 -31.11 -13.38 -19.19
CA LYS A 245 -31.54 -13.63 -20.59
C LYS A 245 -30.54 -14.40 -21.47
N LEU A 246 -29.57 -15.10 -20.88
CA LEU A 246 -28.78 -16.12 -21.58
C LEU A 246 -29.33 -17.50 -21.24
N THR A 247 -29.33 -18.39 -22.22
CA THR A 247 -29.50 -19.83 -22.01
C THR A 247 -28.17 -20.45 -21.61
N GLN A 248 -28.20 -21.61 -20.95
CA GLN A 248 -26.98 -22.34 -20.58
C GLN A 248 -26.13 -22.73 -21.81
N ASP A 249 -26.76 -22.99 -22.96
CA ASP A 249 -26.06 -23.30 -24.21
C ASP A 249 -25.38 -22.09 -24.87
N SER A 250 -25.57 -20.88 -24.33
CA SER A 250 -24.94 -19.68 -24.89
C SER A 250 -23.42 -19.72 -24.66
N PRO A 251 -22.59 -19.41 -25.68
CA PRO A 251 -21.15 -19.33 -25.50
C PRO A 251 -20.72 -18.23 -24.52
N SER A 252 -21.60 -17.29 -24.21
CA SER A 252 -21.38 -16.25 -23.20
C SER A 252 -21.99 -16.59 -21.84
N PHE A 253 -22.57 -17.77 -21.63
CA PHE A 253 -23.08 -18.14 -20.31
C PHE A 253 -21.92 -18.44 -19.36
N ILE A 254 -21.91 -17.82 -18.18
CA ILE A 254 -20.89 -18.08 -17.16
C ILE A 254 -21.42 -19.16 -16.22
N GLU A 255 -20.84 -20.35 -16.31
CA GLU A 255 -21.16 -21.48 -15.46
C GLU A 255 -20.35 -21.43 -14.16
N TYR A 256 -21.03 -21.68 -13.04
CA TYR A 256 -20.41 -21.63 -11.73
C TYR A 256 -21.08 -22.59 -10.74
N TYR A 257 -20.34 -22.96 -9.70
CA TYR A 257 -20.86 -23.71 -8.56
C TYR A 257 -20.29 -23.19 -7.24
N VAL A 258 -20.99 -23.46 -6.14
CA VAL A 258 -20.59 -23.01 -4.79
C VAL A 258 -20.18 -24.23 -3.98
N LYS A 259 -18.96 -24.21 -3.44
CA LYS A 259 -18.46 -25.26 -2.53
C LYS A 259 -19.12 -25.16 -1.15
N ASN A 260 -19.00 -26.22 -0.35
CA ASN A 260 -19.53 -26.28 1.01
C ASN A 260 -19.00 -25.17 1.95
N ASN A 261 -17.81 -24.64 1.67
CA ASN A 261 -17.20 -23.54 2.41
C ASN A 261 -17.66 -22.13 1.93
N GLY A 262 -18.59 -22.06 0.97
CA GLY A 262 -19.10 -20.80 0.40
C GLY A 262 -18.21 -20.20 -0.70
N GLU A 263 -17.14 -20.88 -1.12
CA GLU A 263 -16.31 -20.45 -2.23
C GLU A 263 -17.04 -20.68 -3.57
N LEU A 264 -17.07 -19.65 -4.43
CA LEU A 264 -17.65 -19.73 -5.76
C LEU A 264 -16.57 -20.06 -6.79
N ILE A 265 -16.76 -21.13 -7.56
CA ILE A 265 -15.87 -21.56 -8.63
C ILE A 265 -16.56 -21.36 -9.98
N ILE A 266 -15.83 -20.81 -10.93
CA ILE A 266 -16.26 -20.60 -12.32
C ILE A 266 -15.67 -21.70 -13.17
N ASP A 267 -16.50 -22.38 -13.97
CA ASP A 267 -16.11 -23.54 -14.78
C ASP A 267 -15.66 -23.16 -16.20
N ASN A 268 -15.99 -21.94 -16.66
CA ASN A 268 -15.59 -21.48 -17.98
C ASN A 268 -14.07 -21.45 -18.16
N PRO A 269 -13.58 -21.71 -19.39
CA PRO A 269 -12.17 -21.59 -19.70
C PRO A 269 -11.66 -20.17 -19.44
N LYS A 270 -10.45 -20.06 -18.90
CA LYS A 270 -9.76 -18.78 -18.74
C LYS A 270 -9.04 -18.39 -20.03
N LYS A 271 -8.84 -17.09 -20.24
CA LYS A 271 -7.94 -16.54 -21.26
C LYS A 271 -6.52 -17.10 -21.07
N ASP A 272 -5.78 -17.31 -22.16
CA ASP A 272 -4.46 -17.95 -22.13
C ASP A 272 -3.47 -17.28 -21.17
N TRP A 273 -3.42 -15.95 -21.17
CA TRP A 273 -2.56 -15.20 -20.25
C TRP A 273 -2.92 -15.41 -18.77
N ALA A 274 -4.18 -15.76 -18.49
CA ALA A 274 -4.70 -15.93 -17.15
C ALA A 274 -4.56 -17.36 -16.61
N LYS A 275 -4.09 -18.31 -17.45
CA LYS A 275 -3.82 -19.71 -17.09
C LYS A 275 -2.46 -19.91 -16.40
N LYS A 276 -1.53 -18.96 -16.51
CA LYS A 276 -0.27 -19.01 -15.78
C LYS A 276 -0.56 -18.91 -14.28
N ASP A 277 -0.30 -20.00 -13.57
CA ASP A 277 -0.31 -20.02 -12.11
C ASP A 277 0.85 -19.17 -11.57
N CYS A 278 0.62 -18.58 -10.41
CA CYS A 278 1.57 -17.75 -9.67
C CYS A 278 2.41 -18.60 -8.71
#